data_AF-A0A2S8R7Y9-F1
#
_entry.id   AF-A0A2S8R7Y9-F1
#
_cell.length_a   1.000
_cell.length_b   1.000
_cell.length_c   1.000
_cell.angle_alpha   90.00
_cell.angle_beta   90.00
_cell.angle_gamma   90.00
#
_symmetry.space_group_name_H-M   'P 1'
#
loop_
_entity.id
_entity.type
_entity.pdbx_description
1 polymer ?
#
loop_
_entity_poly.entity_id
_entity_poly.type
_entity_poly.pdbx_seq_one_letter_code
_entity_poly.pdbx_strand_id
1 'polypeptide(L)'
;MLKRVNTIICVLVMLCTVFIFPKNNVLSSEWEVKVGKGSYSTVLPPGAENVLPTIYRTNNLKGPMSTNDWWSSTAFLRYSERQYPHPLAVINKKEGIQVYYPGPSIFANKDAICGWMNLPEDTPDDFTIGHSQVQVFPDTRVDDYSDWFVTNLFSNGHHSMKVSYGSGSPYIYFTYTGGNPKLTFGRAPHIWWGNAGSKVLGITVNGRHYGLFGPEGSTWTGIGTNVLINNLGGKNYFSVALLPDNSEETLKKFTHYAYSHVTDTKAEFVYNKENSEVVTTFTYRTEAKEGSERGTLFALYPHQWRHTDMSLLNYSYQTVKGEMKVGEGSSFQTRMKYTGVLPTLPDMGTYDRVRLNKYIEEEAGKILTLKLIHTMWVKN
;
A
#
# COMPACT_ATOMS: atom_id res chain seq x y z
N MET A 1 -28.35 -93.62 7.95
CA MET A 1 -28.59 -93.97 6.53
C MET A 1 -29.23 -92.76 5.87
N LEU A 2 -28.54 -92.20 4.87
CA LEU A 2 -28.91 -91.15 3.90
C LEU A 2 -29.62 -89.86 4.37
N LYS A 3 -29.15 -88.74 3.82
CA LYS A 3 -29.61 -87.33 3.99
C LYS A 3 -28.96 -86.53 5.12
N ARG A 4 -27.64 -86.72 5.30
CA ARG A 4 -26.73 -85.57 5.24
C ARG A 4 -26.74 -85.06 3.77
N VAL A 5 -26.55 -83.75 3.57
CA VAL A 5 -25.96 -83.08 2.38
C VAL A 5 -26.77 -81.89 1.77
N ASN A 6 -28.07 -81.68 2.02
CA ASN A 6 -28.81 -80.59 1.31
C ASN A 6 -29.29 -79.37 2.12
N THR A 7 -28.98 -79.24 3.42
CA THR A 7 -29.51 -78.12 4.23
C THR A 7 -28.42 -77.17 4.78
N ILE A 8 -27.13 -77.51 4.63
CA ILE A 8 -26.01 -76.67 5.13
C ILE A 8 -25.43 -75.76 4.03
N ILE A 9 -25.79 -75.97 2.75
CA ILE A 9 -25.30 -75.14 1.63
C ILE A 9 -26.10 -73.83 1.48
N CYS A 10 -27.35 -73.75 1.97
CA CYS A 10 -28.15 -72.51 1.85
C CYS A 10 -27.89 -71.48 2.97
N VAL A 11 -27.32 -71.86 4.11
CA VAL A 11 -27.06 -70.92 5.21
C VAL A 11 -25.64 -70.32 5.16
N LEU A 12 -24.69 -70.99 4.48
CA LEU A 12 -23.34 -70.43 4.29
C LEU A 12 -23.20 -69.48 3.09
N VAL A 13 -24.15 -69.50 2.14
CA VAL A 13 -24.14 -68.60 0.97
C VAL A 13 -24.88 -67.29 1.23
N MET A 14 -25.68 -67.21 2.31
CA MET A 14 -26.42 -66.01 2.71
C MET A 14 -25.69 -65.15 3.77
N LEU A 15 -24.37 -65.32 3.91
CA LEU A 15 -23.52 -64.50 4.78
C LEU A 15 -22.30 -63.89 4.05
N CYS A 16 -22.23 -64.00 2.72
CA CYS A 16 -21.13 -63.46 1.90
C CYS A 16 -21.52 -62.29 0.98
N THR A 17 -22.70 -61.71 1.13
CA THR A 17 -23.09 -60.45 0.46
C THR A 17 -23.45 -59.37 1.46
N VAL A 18 -22.63 -59.20 2.51
CA VAL A 18 -22.35 -57.83 2.94
C VAL A 18 -21.48 -57.29 1.83
N PHE A 19 -22.12 -56.59 0.88
CA PHE A 19 -21.44 -55.53 0.17
C PHE A 19 -20.79 -54.68 1.26
N ILE A 20 -19.49 -54.91 1.47
CA ILE A 20 -18.58 -53.81 1.71
C ILE A 20 -18.80 -52.94 0.47
N PHE A 21 -19.82 -52.07 0.52
CA PHE A 21 -19.62 -50.77 -0.06
C PHE A 21 -18.28 -50.37 0.51
N PRO A 22 -17.22 -50.20 -0.30
CA PRO A 22 -16.20 -49.29 0.17
C PRO A 22 -17.04 -48.08 0.58
N LYS A 23 -17.05 -47.76 1.88
CA LYS A 23 -17.18 -46.35 2.24
C LYS A 23 -16.24 -45.73 1.24
N ASN A 24 -16.79 -44.94 0.33
CA ASN A 24 -15.98 -44.00 -0.41
C ASN A 24 -15.30 -43.23 0.71
N ASN A 25 -14.14 -43.73 1.15
CA ASN A 25 -12.96 -42.96 1.37
C ASN A 25 -12.85 -42.26 0.03
N VAL A 26 -13.63 -41.18 -0.10
CA VAL A 26 -13.26 -40.04 -0.91
C VAL A 26 -11.81 -39.91 -0.56
N LEU A 27 -10.97 -40.31 -1.51
CA LEU A 27 -9.55 -40.07 -1.46
C LEU A 27 -9.49 -38.59 -1.10
N SER A 28 -9.30 -38.29 0.18
CA SER A 28 -8.79 -37.01 0.59
C SER A 28 -7.38 -37.10 0.06
N SER A 29 -7.29 -36.74 -1.20
CA SER A 29 -6.07 -36.52 -1.93
C SER A 29 -5.24 -35.67 -0.95
N GLU A 30 -4.01 -36.06 -0.62
CA GLU A 30 -3.20 -35.38 0.43
C GLU A 30 -3.01 -33.87 0.15
N TRP A 31 -3.42 -33.45 -1.04
CA TRP A 31 -3.32 -32.17 -1.69
C TRP A 31 -4.62 -31.35 -1.60
N GLU A 32 -5.69 -31.88 -0.99
CA GLU A 32 -6.96 -31.19 -0.77
C GLU A 32 -7.22 -30.88 0.70
N VAL A 33 -7.59 -29.64 0.98
CA VAL A 33 -8.06 -29.21 2.29
C VAL A 33 -9.59 -29.09 2.26
N LYS A 34 -10.28 -29.90 3.07
CA LYS A 34 -11.74 -29.89 3.15
C LYS A 34 -12.26 -28.66 3.92
N VAL A 35 -13.31 -28.03 3.39
CA VAL A 35 -14.03 -26.92 4.02
C VAL A 35 -15.53 -27.15 3.84
N GLY A 36 -16.21 -27.57 4.91
CA GLY A 36 -17.61 -27.97 4.85
C GLY A 36 -17.82 -29.14 3.87
N LYS A 37 -18.75 -28.98 2.91
CA LYS A 37 -19.00 -29.97 1.85
C LYS A 37 -18.02 -29.85 0.66
N GLY A 38 -17.21 -28.78 0.60
CA GLY A 38 -16.27 -28.51 -0.48
C GLY A 38 -14.82 -28.74 -0.08
N SER A 39 -13.89 -28.38 -0.97
CA SER A 39 -12.45 -28.41 -0.74
C SER A 39 -11.72 -27.38 -1.59
N TYR A 40 -10.47 -27.07 -1.22
CA TYR A 40 -9.52 -26.37 -2.07
C TYR A 40 -8.23 -27.19 -2.21
N SER A 41 -7.54 -27.05 -3.36
CA SER A 41 -6.26 -27.70 -3.62
C SER A 41 -5.10 -26.85 -3.10
N THR A 42 -4.09 -27.49 -2.50
CA THR A 42 -2.78 -26.89 -2.18
C THR A 42 -1.72 -27.19 -3.23
N VAL A 43 -2.07 -27.94 -4.27
CA VAL A 43 -1.22 -28.23 -5.42
C VAL A 43 -1.77 -27.50 -6.64
N LEU A 44 -0.86 -26.87 -7.39
CA LEU A 44 -1.19 -26.19 -8.64
C LEU A 44 -1.76 -27.20 -9.64
N PRO A 45 -3.00 -27.02 -10.14
CA PRO A 45 -3.58 -27.91 -11.13
C PRO A 45 -2.73 -27.97 -12.41
N PRO A 46 -2.61 -29.14 -13.07
CA PRO A 46 -1.90 -29.26 -14.34
C PRO A 46 -2.40 -28.25 -15.38
N GLY A 47 -1.48 -27.51 -16.00
CA GLY A 47 -1.80 -26.49 -17.00
C GLY A 47 -2.19 -25.13 -16.43
N ALA A 48 -2.27 -24.96 -15.11
CA ALA A 48 -2.43 -23.65 -14.48
C ALA A 48 -1.08 -22.95 -14.30
N GLU A 49 -1.10 -21.62 -14.34
CA GLU A 49 0.06 -20.78 -14.04
C GLU A 49 0.07 -20.37 -12.56
N ASN A 50 1.28 -20.21 -12.01
CA ASN A 50 1.47 -19.74 -10.65
C ASN A 50 1.80 -18.24 -10.62
N VAL A 51 1.73 -17.65 -9.43
CA VAL A 51 2.22 -16.29 -9.19
C VAL A 51 3.72 -16.18 -9.44
N LEU A 52 4.22 -14.94 -9.54
CA LEU A 52 5.65 -14.66 -9.69
C LEU A 52 6.48 -15.38 -8.60
N PRO A 53 7.59 -16.03 -8.96
CA PRO A 53 8.34 -16.86 -8.02
C PRO A 53 9.12 -16.02 -6.98
N THR A 54 9.47 -14.79 -7.33
CA THR A 54 10.28 -13.90 -6.49
C THR A 54 9.42 -12.86 -5.80
N ILE A 55 9.50 -12.82 -4.47
CA ILE A 55 8.94 -11.75 -3.65
C ILE A 55 10.09 -10.99 -3.01
N TYR A 56 10.19 -9.70 -3.31
CA TYR A 56 11.20 -8.78 -2.77
C TYR A 56 10.79 -8.29 -1.38
N ARG A 57 10.95 -9.19 -0.39
CA ARG A 57 10.75 -8.88 1.04
C ARG A 57 11.98 -9.27 1.85
N THR A 58 12.12 -8.67 3.03
CA THR A 58 13.11 -9.08 4.03
C THR A 58 12.57 -10.23 4.88
N ASN A 59 13.42 -10.78 5.74
CA ASN A 59 13.03 -11.83 6.68
C ASN A 59 12.20 -11.31 7.86
N ASN A 60 12.01 -9.99 8.00
CA ASN A 60 11.18 -9.41 9.07
C ASN A 60 9.70 -9.69 8.82
N LEU A 61 9.27 -9.72 7.56
CA LEU A 61 7.90 -10.06 7.18
C LEU A 61 7.67 -11.58 7.22
N LYS A 62 6.61 -11.99 7.93
CA LYS A 62 6.17 -13.39 8.06
C LYS A 62 4.77 -13.57 7.48
N GLY A 63 4.46 -14.80 7.05
CA GLY A 63 3.14 -15.15 6.54
C GLY A 63 2.90 -14.71 5.09
N PRO A 64 1.62 -14.67 4.65
CA PRO A 64 1.22 -14.21 3.33
C PRO A 64 1.69 -12.78 3.06
N MET A 65 2.19 -12.52 1.86
CA MET A 65 2.59 -11.17 1.44
C MET A 65 1.36 -10.36 1.05
N SER A 66 1.30 -9.09 1.47
CA SER A 66 0.26 -8.17 0.97
C SER A 66 0.35 -7.98 -0.54
N THR A 67 -0.80 -7.85 -1.19
CA THR A 67 -0.96 -7.63 -2.63
C THR A 67 -1.99 -6.51 -2.88
N ASN A 68 -2.14 -6.08 -4.13
CA ASN A 68 -3.17 -5.11 -4.55
C ASN A 68 -3.11 -3.75 -3.83
N ASP A 69 -1.92 -3.39 -3.35
CA ASP A 69 -1.68 -2.17 -2.61
C ASP A 69 -0.92 -1.13 -3.44
N TRP A 70 -1.01 0.15 -3.07
CA TRP A 70 -0.42 1.26 -3.81
C TRP A 70 1.12 1.19 -3.92
N TRP A 71 1.76 0.44 -3.03
CA TRP A 71 3.21 0.18 -2.98
C TRP A 71 3.61 -1.23 -3.47
N SER A 72 2.65 -2.06 -3.89
CA SER A 72 2.89 -3.48 -4.22
C SER A 72 3.96 -3.71 -5.29
N SER A 73 4.23 -2.73 -6.16
CA SER A 73 5.30 -2.85 -7.15
C SER A 73 6.67 -3.12 -6.51
N THR A 74 6.93 -2.68 -5.27
CA THR A 74 8.17 -3.00 -4.55
C THR A 74 8.27 -4.45 -4.11
N ALA A 75 7.15 -5.12 -3.87
CA ALA A 75 7.15 -6.54 -3.49
C ALA A 75 7.40 -7.47 -4.69
N PHE A 76 7.10 -7.02 -5.91
CA PHE A 76 7.06 -7.87 -7.10
C PHE A 76 8.03 -7.46 -8.22
N LEU A 77 8.73 -6.34 -8.07
CA LEU A 77 9.79 -5.89 -8.98
C LEU A 77 11.09 -5.70 -8.20
N ARG A 78 12.23 -5.74 -8.91
CA ARG A 78 13.56 -5.59 -8.32
C ARG A 78 13.76 -4.27 -7.56
N TYR A 79 13.08 -3.22 -8.01
CA TYR A 79 12.98 -1.95 -7.30
C TYR A 79 11.49 -1.56 -7.22
N SER A 80 11.02 -0.50 -7.88
CA SER A 80 9.58 -0.27 -8.02
C SER A 80 9.21 0.43 -9.33
N GLU A 81 7.94 0.33 -9.70
CA GLU A 81 7.31 1.32 -10.59
C GLU A 81 7.03 2.63 -9.84
N ARG A 82 6.54 3.64 -10.56
CA ARG A 82 5.99 4.88 -9.96
C ARG A 82 4.92 4.55 -8.92
N GLN A 83 5.11 5.03 -7.71
CA GLN A 83 4.16 4.97 -6.60
C GLN A 83 3.70 6.38 -6.26
N TYR A 84 2.46 6.50 -5.76
CA TYR A 84 1.85 7.79 -5.46
C TYR A 84 1.40 7.87 -3.99
N PRO A 85 2.36 7.87 -3.04
CA PRO A 85 2.09 8.17 -1.62
C PRO A 85 1.76 9.66 -1.48
N HIS A 86 0.56 10.05 -1.94
CA HIS A 86 0.19 11.45 -2.07
C HIS A 86 0.40 12.21 -0.75
N PRO A 87 0.88 13.47 -0.80
CA PRO A 87 1.00 14.31 -2.00
C PRO A 87 2.17 13.94 -2.93
N LEU A 88 3.12 13.12 -2.46
CA LEU A 88 4.32 12.76 -3.20
C LEU A 88 4.08 11.67 -4.25
N ALA A 89 5.02 11.60 -5.18
CA ALA A 89 5.26 10.47 -6.07
C ALA A 89 6.71 10.00 -5.87
N VAL A 90 6.93 8.68 -5.85
CA VAL A 90 8.24 8.08 -5.62
C VAL A 90 8.52 6.91 -6.54
N ILE A 91 9.81 6.64 -6.77
CA ILE A 91 10.30 5.44 -7.46
C ILE A 91 11.51 4.91 -6.69
N ASN A 92 11.48 3.65 -6.27
CA ASN A 92 12.67 2.95 -5.80
C ASN A 92 13.54 2.61 -7.03
N LYS A 93 14.80 3.01 -7.01
CA LYS A 93 15.79 2.83 -8.09
C LYS A 93 17.09 2.27 -7.54
N LYS A 94 18.01 1.90 -8.42
CA LYS A 94 19.33 1.37 -8.03
C LYS A 94 20.15 2.37 -7.20
N GLU A 95 19.99 3.68 -7.42
CA GLU A 95 20.69 4.73 -6.67
C GLU A 95 20.05 5.08 -5.32
N GLY A 96 18.80 4.64 -5.09
CA GLY A 96 18.01 5.02 -3.92
C GLY A 96 16.54 5.31 -4.28
N ILE A 97 15.87 6.18 -3.52
CA ILE A 97 14.48 6.57 -3.79
C ILE A 97 14.43 7.92 -4.50
N GLN A 98 13.82 7.96 -5.68
CA GLN A 98 13.50 9.21 -6.36
C GLN A 98 12.21 9.79 -5.79
N VAL A 99 12.20 11.11 -5.58
CA VAL A 99 11.09 11.87 -5.00
C VAL A 99 10.64 12.95 -5.99
N TYR A 100 9.33 13.14 -6.08
CA TYR A 100 8.70 14.15 -6.92
C TYR A 100 7.35 14.59 -6.33
N TYR A 101 6.95 15.84 -6.57
CA TYR A 101 5.59 16.31 -6.30
C TYR A 101 4.87 16.74 -7.59
N PRO A 102 3.89 15.95 -8.09
CA PRO A 102 3.19 16.28 -9.33
C PRO A 102 2.34 17.55 -9.30
N GLY A 103 1.92 18.02 -8.11
CA GLY A 103 0.85 19.02 -7.94
C GLY A 103 0.91 20.23 -8.87
N PRO A 104 2.02 21.00 -8.94
CA PRO A 104 2.13 22.18 -9.78
C PRO A 104 2.09 21.90 -11.29
N SER A 105 2.24 20.63 -11.69
CA SER A 105 2.27 20.18 -13.08
C SER A 105 1.03 19.39 -13.48
N ILE A 106 -0.01 19.38 -12.65
CA ILE A 106 -1.28 18.72 -12.99
C ILE A 106 -2.00 19.52 -14.07
N PHE A 107 -2.41 18.85 -15.12
CA PHE A 107 -3.22 19.42 -16.20
C PHE A 107 -4.30 18.44 -16.64
N ALA A 108 -5.31 18.92 -17.36
CA ALA A 108 -6.33 18.07 -17.96
C ALA A 108 -6.36 18.26 -19.47
N ASN A 109 -6.66 17.20 -20.20
CA ASN A 109 -6.97 17.24 -21.62
C ASN A 109 -8.27 16.46 -21.89
N LYS A 110 -8.63 16.27 -23.16
CA LYS A 110 -9.86 15.57 -23.54
C LYS A 110 -9.92 14.10 -23.10
N ASP A 111 -8.77 13.49 -22.81
CA ASP A 111 -8.65 12.05 -22.55
C ASP A 111 -8.47 11.75 -21.05
N ALA A 112 -7.79 12.62 -20.31
CA ALA A 112 -7.48 12.38 -18.90
C ALA A 112 -7.09 13.63 -18.10
N ILE A 113 -7.13 13.49 -16.77
CA ILE A 113 -6.39 14.33 -15.82
C ILE A 113 -4.99 13.73 -15.68
N CYS A 114 -3.98 14.56 -15.90
CA CYS A 114 -2.59 14.20 -15.98
C CYS A 114 -1.85 14.71 -14.74
N GLY A 115 -1.28 13.81 -13.94
CA GLY A 115 -0.62 14.13 -12.68
C GLY A 115 0.40 13.05 -12.30
N TRP A 116 1.16 12.57 -13.28
CA TRP A 116 2.12 11.50 -13.12
C TRP A 116 3.55 12.03 -13.01
N MET A 117 4.43 11.19 -12.47
CA MET A 117 5.88 11.37 -12.52
C MET A 117 6.40 10.99 -13.92
N ASN A 118 7.29 11.79 -14.51
CA ASN A 118 7.69 11.61 -15.91
C ASN A 118 8.55 10.34 -16.10
N LEU A 119 8.46 9.76 -17.30
CA LEU A 119 9.36 8.72 -17.80
C LEU A 119 9.87 9.13 -19.21
N PRO A 120 11.08 8.72 -19.64
CA PRO A 120 12.00 7.78 -19.00
C PRO A 120 13.44 8.30 -18.83
N GLU A 121 14.06 7.93 -17.71
CA GLU A 121 15.51 7.78 -17.54
C GLU A 121 16.37 9.07 -17.44
N ASP A 122 16.92 9.29 -16.24
CA ASP A 122 18.03 10.19 -15.89
C ASP A 122 17.79 11.68 -15.57
N THR A 123 16.59 12.24 -15.76
CA THR A 123 16.26 13.51 -15.07
C THR A 123 15.70 13.23 -13.68
N PRO A 124 16.40 13.56 -12.59
CA PRO A 124 15.77 13.62 -11.27
C PRO A 124 14.65 14.65 -11.33
N ASP A 125 13.39 14.17 -11.36
CA ASP A 125 12.19 15.01 -11.49
C ASP A 125 12.20 16.14 -10.44
N ASP A 126 12.56 15.82 -9.20
CA ASP A 126 13.10 16.80 -8.24
C ASP A 126 14.47 16.34 -7.71
N PHE A 127 14.54 15.17 -7.06
CA PHE A 127 15.81 14.59 -6.58
C PHE A 127 15.71 13.10 -6.27
N THR A 128 16.88 12.45 -6.18
CA THR A 128 17.03 11.09 -5.67
C THR A 128 17.76 11.12 -4.33
N ILE A 129 17.22 10.43 -3.33
CA ILE A 129 17.84 10.23 -2.02
C ILE A 129 18.46 8.84 -1.99
N GLY A 130 19.78 8.79 -1.88
CA GLY A 130 20.57 7.57 -1.81
C GLY A 130 21.54 7.57 -0.62
N HIS A 131 22.55 6.72 -0.72
CA HIS A 131 23.51 6.46 0.35
C HIS A 131 24.92 6.90 -0.05
N SER A 132 25.65 7.61 0.81
CA SER A 132 26.94 8.22 0.46
C SER A 132 28.04 7.22 0.05
N GLN A 133 28.00 6.00 0.58
CA GLN A 133 28.95 4.92 0.27
C GLN A 133 28.45 3.90 -0.77
N VAL A 134 27.21 4.04 -1.26
CA VAL A 134 26.63 3.07 -2.21
C VAL A 134 26.05 3.82 -3.40
N GLN A 135 26.61 3.58 -4.58
CA GLN A 135 26.09 4.14 -5.84
C GLN A 135 24.97 3.29 -6.42
N VAL A 136 25.04 1.97 -6.25
CA VAL A 136 24.13 1.00 -6.83
C VAL A 136 23.78 -0.04 -5.77
N PHE A 137 22.52 -0.08 -5.38
CA PHE A 137 21.92 -1.16 -4.61
C PHE A 137 21.54 -2.32 -5.55
N PRO A 138 21.68 -3.58 -5.11
CA PRO A 138 21.30 -4.73 -5.92
C PRO A 138 19.79 -4.87 -6.10
N ASP A 139 18.99 -4.53 -5.09
CA ASP A 139 17.53 -4.55 -5.10
C ASP A 139 16.98 -3.62 -4.00
N THR A 140 15.66 -3.47 -3.98
CA THR A 140 14.90 -2.91 -2.85
C THR A 140 13.94 -3.99 -2.36
N ARG A 141 13.77 -4.10 -1.04
CA ARG A 141 12.89 -5.10 -0.43
C ARG A 141 11.93 -4.47 0.55
N VAL A 142 10.69 -4.93 0.59
CA VAL A 142 9.74 -4.52 1.63
C VAL A 142 10.18 -5.11 2.95
N ASP A 143 10.42 -4.25 3.94
CA ASP A 143 10.90 -4.61 5.27
C ASP A 143 9.78 -4.64 6.31
N ASP A 144 8.81 -3.74 6.18
CA ASP A 144 7.62 -3.67 7.02
C ASP A 144 6.49 -2.92 6.29
N TYR A 145 5.25 -3.09 6.73
CA TYR A 145 4.11 -2.28 6.27
C TYR A 145 2.97 -2.29 7.28
N SER A 146 2.16 -1.23 7.22
CA SER A 146 0.93 -1.07 7.98
C SER A 146 -0.22 -0.68 7.04
N ASP A 147 -1.36 -0.26 7.58
CA ASP A 147 -2.58 -0.07 6.78
C ASP A 147 -2.44 0.96 5.65
N TRP A 148 -1.51 1.92 5.74
CA TRP A 148 -1.20 2.85 4.63
C TRP A 148 0.26 3.36 4.58
N PHE A 149 1.18 2.75 5.33
CA PHE A 149 2.63 3.02 5.26
C PHE A 149 3.40 1.77 4.84
N VAL A 150 4.52 1.98 4.16
CA VAL A 150 5.47 0.93 3.78
C VAL A 150 6.88 1.34 4.18
N THR A 151 7.66 0.40 4.71
CA THR A 151 9.10 0.55 4.93
C THR A 151 9.86 -0.36 3.99
N ASN A 152 10.75 0.21 3.19
CA ASN A 152 11.62 -0.51 2.28
C ASN A 152 13.08 -0.49 2.74
N LEU A 153 13.80 -1.57 2.50
CA LEU A 153 15.22 -1.73 2.75
C LEU A 153 16.00 -1.76 1.43
N PHE A 154 16.99 -0.89 1.35
CA PHE A 154 18.09 -0.94 0.39
C PHE A 154 19.34 -1.41 1.13
N SER A 155 20.01 -2.45 0.64
CA SER A 155 21.19 -3.00 1.32
C SER A 155 22.28 -3.43 0.33
N ASN A 156 23.53 -3.13 0.64
CA ASN A 156 24.71 -3.59 -0.08
C ASN A 156 25.85 -3.84 0.93
N GLY A 157 26.09 -5.11 1.28
CA GLY A 157 27.03 -5.48 2.34
C GLY A 157 26.64 -4.89 3.70
N HIS A 158 27.57 -4.18 4.34
CA HIS A 158 27.34 -3.50 5.62
C HIS A 158 26.66 -2.13 5.50
N HIS A 159 26.37 -1.68 4.28
CA HIS A 159 25.70 -0.40 4.03
C HIS A 159 24.22 -0.61 3.79
N SER A 160 23.38 0.16 4.47
CA SER A 160 21.94 0.09 4.26
C SER A 160 21.24 1.43 4.44
N MET A 161 20.11 1.56 3.76
CA MET A 161 19.17 2.66 3.89
C MET A 161 17.76 2.06 4.00
N LYS A 162 17.09 2.25 5.14
CA LYS A 162 15.65 2.01 5.25
C LYS A 162 14.89 3.30 4.98
N VAL A 163 13.80 3.20 4.24
CA VAL A 163 12.94 4.33 3.89
C VAL A 163 11.49 3.99 4.18
N SER A 164 10.80 4.84 4.94
CA SER A 164 9.39 4.70 5.33
C SER A 164 8.57 5.88 4.82
N TYR A 165 7.44 5.59 4.16
CA TYR A 165 6.55 6.56 3.55
C TYR A 165 5.14 5.97 3.40
N GLY A 166 4.14 6.83 3.24
CA GLY A 166 2.75 6.41 3.18
C GLY A 166 1.84 7.39 2.48
N SER A 167 0.71 6.89 2.00
CA SER A 167 -0.35 7.74 1.44
C SER A 167 -0.88 8.69 2.52
N GLY A 168 -1.00 9.97 2.19
CA GLY A 168 -1.39 11.00 3.14
C GLY A 168 -0.25 11.51 4.04
N SER A 169 1.00 11.11 3.79
CA SER A 169 2.16 11.65 4.51
C SER A 169 2.90 12.67 3.65
N PRO A 170 3.13 13.90 4.13
CA PRO A 170 4.07 14.79 3.46
C PRO A 170 5.54 14.43 3.75
N TYR A 171 5.80 13.49 4.67
CA TYR A 171 7.14 13.06 5.07
C TYR A 171 7.57 11.74 4.43
N ILE A 172 8.89 11.65 4.19
CA ILE A 172 9.62 10.41 3.98
C ILE A 172 10.69 10.30 5.06
N TYR A 173 10.70 9.18 5.78
CA TYR A 173 11.60 8.93 6.90
C TYR A 173 12.69 7.93 6.51
N PHE A 174 13.90 8.14 7.01
CA PHE A 174 15.05 7.31 6.69
C PHE A 174 15.83 6.88 7.93
N THR A 175 16.41 5.69 7.86
CA THR A 175 17.54 5.29 8.72
C THR A 175 18.68 4.71 7.90
N TYR A 176 19.91 5.01 8.30
CA TYR A 176 21.14 4.67 7.58
C TYR A 176 22.05 3.77 8.41
N THR A 177 22.87 2.96 7.75
CA THR A 177 23.95 2.19 8.38
C THR A 177 25.15 2.22 7.46
N GLY A 178 26.32 2.56 8.00
CA GLY A 178 27.57 2.62 7.24
C GLY A 178 27.65 3.78 6.24
N GLY A 179 26.91 4.87 6.43
CA GLY A 179 27.00 6.06 5.57
C GLY A 179 25.94 7.11 5.86
N ASN A 180 25.81 8.06 4.94
CA ASN A 180 25.04 9.29 5.11
C ASN A 180 23.98 9.44 4.00
N PRO A 181 22.89 10.20 4.22
CA PRO A 181 21.97 10.63 3.17
C PRO A 181 22.72 11.40 2.08
N LYS A 182 22.57 10.97 0.83
CA LYS A 182 23.09 11.66 -0.35
C LYS A 182 21.91 12.02 -1.26
N LEU A 183 21.60 13.30 -1.37
CA LEU A 183 20.59 13.82 -2.27
C LEU A 183 21.25 14.26 -3.57
N THR A 184 20.74 13.79 -4.70
CA THR A 184 21.23 14.14 -6.05
C THR A 184 20.11 14.80 -6.84
N PHE A 185 20.37 16.01 -7.32
CA PHE A 185 19.44 16.88 -8.02
C PHE A 185 19.85 17.04 -9.49
N GLY A 186 18.91 17.45 -10.34
CA GLY A 186 19.20 17.70 -11.76
C GLY A 186 19.98 18.99 -11.96
N ARG A 187 19.82 19.91 -11.02
CA ARG A 187 20.53 21.19 -10.89
C ARG A 187 20.67 21.54 -9.42
N ALA A 188 21.59 22.44 -9.08
CA ALA A 188 21.71 22.90 -7.70
C ALA A 188 20.36 23.43 -7.18
N PRO A 189 19.86 22.90 -6.04
CA PRO A 189 18.63 23.40 -5.45
C PRO A 189 18.84 24.82 -4.92
N HIS A 190 17.78 25.64 -4.94
CA HIS A 190 17.82 26.93 -4.25
C HIS A 190 17.60 26.71 -2.76
N ILE A 191 18.63 26.93 -1.94
CA ILE A 191 18.55 26.87 -0.48
C ILE A 191 18.12 28.25 0.01
N TRP A 192 16.90 28.36 0.54
CA TRP A 192 16.34 29.60 1.09
C TRP A 192 16.40 29.64 2.62
N TRP A 193 16.66 28.51 3.28
CA TRP A 193 16.95 28.47 4.71
C TRP A 193 17.99 27.40 5.06
N GLY A 194 18.83 27.70 6.05
CA GLY A 194 19.93 26.88 6.54
C GLY A 194 21.24 27.11 5.79
N ASN A 195 22.32 26.56 6.33
CA ASN A 195 23.66 26.57 5.75
C ASN A 195 24.40 25.28 6.10
N ALA A 196 25.71 25.21 5.81
CA ALA A 196 26.51 24.01 6.00
C ALA A 196 26.55 23.51 7.45
N GLY A 197 26.38 24.41 8.44
CA GLY A 197 26.33 24.07 9.87
C GLY A 197 24.92 23.87 10.43
N SER A 198 23.87 24.06 9.63
CA SER A 198 22.47 23.90 10.08
C SER A 198 22.04 22.44 9.98
N LYS A 199 21.32 21.90 10.97
CA LYS A 199 20.73 20.56 10.85
C LYS A 199 19.57 20.48 9.85
N VAL A 200 18.88 21.62 9.62
CA VAL A 200 17.75 21.73 8.70
C VAL A 200 18.14 22.60 7.50
N LEU A 201 17.73 22.18 6.30
CA LEU A 201 17.70 23.03 5.10
C LEU A 201 16.26 23.18 4.60
N GLY A 202 15.89 24.40 4.21
CA GLY A 202 14.73 24.69 3.38
C GLY A 202 15.18 24.88 1.93
N ILE A 203 14.67 24.05 1.01
CA ILE A 203 15.08 24.06 -0.39
C ILE A 203 13.90 24.27 -1.34
N THR A 204 14.19 24.82 -2.52
CA THR A 204 13.28 24.88 -3.66
C THR A 204 13.91 24.20 -4.86
N VAL A 205 13.16 23.27 -5.46
CA VAL A 205 13.55 22.55 -6.68
C VAL A 205 12.38 22.61 -7.65
N ASN A 206 12.62 23.12 -8.86
CA ASN A 206 11.61 23.16 -9.92
C ASN A 206 10.26 23.80 -9.48
N GLY A 207 10.33 24.82 -8.61
CA GLY A 207 9.15 25.50 -8.06
C GLY A 207 8.44 24.76 -6.92
N ARG A 208 9.01 23.67 -6.40
CA ARG A 208 8.49 22.89 -5.27
C ARG A 208 9.38 23.07 -4.05
N HIS A 209 8.78 23.10 -2.87
CA HIS A 209 9.47 23.41 -1.62
C HIS A 209 9.61 22.16 -0.76
N TYR A 210 10.80 21.94 -0.20
CA TYR A 210 11.08 20.80 0.65
C TYR A 210 11.88 21.21 1.88
N GLY A 211 11.58 20.56 3.00
CA GLY A 211 12.41 20.60 4.20
C GLY A 211 13.28 19.35 4.26
N LEU A 212 14.58 19.52 4.52
CA LEU A 212 15.54 18.45 4.73
C LEU A 212 16.01 18.47 6.18
N PHE A 213 15.77 17.40 6.93
CA PHE A 213 15.96 17.39 8.38
C PHE A 213 16.99 16.34 8.78
N GLY A 214 18.20 16.83 9.03
CA GLY A 214 19.25 16.04 9.67
C GLY A 214 19.17 16.09 11.19
N PRO A 215 19.82 15.15 11.90
CA PRO A 215 19.88 15.17 13.35
C PRO A 215 20.56 16.41 13.93
N GLU A 216 20.30 16.73 15.20
CA GLU A 216 21.11 17.65 16.01
C GLU A 216 22.58 17.26 15.95
N GLY A 217 23.43 18.25 15.65
CA GLY A 217 24.86 18.06 15.38
C GLY A 217 25.21 17.67 13.93
N SER A 218 24.23 17.45 13.05
CA SER A 218 24.51 17.17 11.64
C SER A 218 24.93 18.42 10.86
N THR A 219 25.70 18.20 9.79
CA THR A 219 26.18 19.25 8.89
C THR A 219 25.91 18.88 7.45
N TRP A 220 26.07 19.83 6.53
CA TRP A 220 25.87 19.63 5.11
C TRP A 220 27.14 19.86 4.29
N THR A 221 27.37 18.97 3.34
CA THR A 221 28.40 19.12 2.31
C THR A 221 27.75 19.24 0.94
N GLY A 222 28.37 20.02 0.04
CA GLY A 222 27.91 20.18 -1.35
C GLY A 222 26.90 21.31 -1.57
N ILE A 223 26.71 22.20 -0.60
CA ILE A 223 25.92 23.44 -0.78
C ILE A 223 26.43 24.22 -2.00
N GLY A 224 25.50 24.64 -2.85
CA GLY A 224 25.80 25.30 -4.13
C GLY A 224 26.06 24.33 -5.29
N THR A 225 26.06 23.02 -5.05
CA THR A 225 26.18 21.98 -6.08
C THR A 225 24.85 21.23 -6.26
N ASN A 226 24.80 20.31 -7.23
CA ASN A 226 23.66 19.43 -7.44
C ASN A 226 23.67 18.17 -6.56
N VAL A 227 24.62 18.04 -5.62
CA VAL A 227 24.69 16.94 -4.67
C VAL A 227 24.78 17.49 -3.26
N LEU A 228 23.86 17.09 -2.39
CA LEU A 228 23.91 17.42 -0.96
C LEU A 228 24.12 16.14 -0.15
N ILE A 229 25.03 16.18 0.82
CA ILE A 229 25.25 15.11 1.77
C ILE A 229 24.97 15.65 3.17
N ASN A 230 24.06 15.02 3.91
CA ASN A 230 23.88 15.31 5.33
C ASN A 230 24.83 14.43 6.14
N ASN A 231 25.84 15.01 6.77
CA ASN A 231 26.72 14.28 7.68
C ASN A 231 26.01 14.10 9.01
N LEU A 232 25.57 12.89 9.31
CA LEU A 232 24.63 12.60 10.41
C LEU A 232 25.19 12.80 11.84
N GLY A 233 26.48 13.15 11.99
CA GLY A 233 27.05 13.49 13.30
C GLY A 233 27.04 12.34 14.32
N GLY A 234 27.19 11.08 13.87
CA GLY A 234 27.18 9.90 14.73
C GLY A 234 25.79 9.31 15.02
N LYS A 235 24.73 9.95 14.51
CA LYS A 235 23.36 9.43 14.52
C LYS A 235 23.04 8.77 13.17
N ASN A 236 21.83 8.23 13.03
CA ASN A 236 21.49 7.38 11.90
C ASN A 236 20.14 7.67 11.23
N TYR A 237 19.44 8.74 11.58
CA TYR A 237 18.11 9.06 11.05
C TYR A 237 18.11 10.35 10.23
N PHE A 238 17.20 10.44 9.28
CA PHE A 238 17.01 11.61 8.43
C PHE A 238 15.55 11.65 7.97
N SER A 239 15.01 12.82 7.69
CA SER A 239 13.69 12.93 7.06
C SER A 239 13.65 14.06 6.04
N VAL A 240 12.71 13.93 5.10
CA VAL A 240 12.37 14.95 4.11
C VAL A 240 10.88 15.19 4.18
N ALA A 241 10.46 16.44 4.04
CA ALA A 241 9.05 16.78 3.88
C ALA A 241 8.81 17.63 2.65
N LEU A 242 7.71 17.39 1.95
CA LEU A 242 7.13 18.37 1.05
C LEU A 242 6.54 19.51 1.88
N LEU A 243 6.80 20.75 1.47
CA LEU A 243 6.25 21.94 2.10
C LEU A 243 5.23 22.62 1.18
N PRO A 244 4.13 23.16 1.70
CA PRO A 244 3.13 23.89 0.92
C PRO A 244 3.65 25.24 0.38
N ASP A 245 4.64 25.84 1.05
CA ASP A 245 5.27 27.12 0.70
C ASP A 245 6.73 27.15 1.20
N ASN A 246 7.43 28.25 0.94
CA ASN A 246 8.82 28.50 1.36
C ASN A 246 8.95 29.46 2.55
N SER A 247 7.94 29.54 3.43
CA SER A 247 8.00 30.38 4.63
C SER A 247 8.77 29.72 5.77
N GLU A 248 9.35 30.54 6.65
CA GLU A 248 10.04 30.07 7.84
C GLU A 248 9.05 29.44 8.84
N GLU A 249 7.83 29.95 8.91
CA GLU A 249 6.74 29.44 9.75
C GLU A 249 6.38 28.01 9.36
N THR A 250 6.22 27.76 8.05
CA THR A 250 5.98 26.42 7.52
C THR A 250 7.15 25.50 7.82
N LEU A 251 8.40 25.91 7.58
CA LEU A 251 9.54 25.06 7.91
C LEU A 251 9.61 24.73 9.40
N LYS A 252 9.35 25.70 10.29
CA LYS A 252 9.32 25.48 11.74
C LYS A 252 8.26 24.46 12.13
N LYS A 253 7.03 24.58 11.58
CA LYS A 253 5.95 23.61 11.86
C LYS A 253 6.30 22.20 11.38
N PHE A 254 6.93 22.06 10.21
CA PHE A 254 7.36 20.76 9.72
C PHE A 254 8.57 20.21 10.49
N THR A 255 9.50 21.07 10.91
CA THR A 255 10.64 20.69 11.75
C THR A 255 10.18 20.08 13.08
N HIS A 256 9.08 20.59 13.65
CA HIS A 256 8.51 20.08 14.90
C HIS A 256 8.19 18.57 14.84
N TYR A 257 7.64 18.09 13.72
CA TYR A 257 7.29 16.67 13.53
C TYR A 257 8.31 15.87 12.71
N ALA A 258 9.34 16.49 12.16
CA ALA A 258 10.34 15.84 11.29
C ALA A 258 11.08 14.67 11.95
N TYR A 259 11.19 14.66 13.27
CA TYR A 259 11.88 13.62 14.04
C TYR A 259 10.93 12.60 14.68
N SER A 260 9.61 12.74 14.46
CA SER A 260 8.58 11.81 14.92
C SER A 260 8.26 10.84 13.79
N HIS A 261 9.10 9.80 13.64
CA HIS A 261 9.01 8.87 12.52
C HIS A 261 7.79 7.96 12.68
N VAL A 262 6.90 7.91 11.68
CA VAL A 262 5.77 6.97 11.68
C VAL A 262 6.28 5.54 11.57
N THR A 263 5.83 4.69 12.48
CA THR A 263 6.22 3.27 12.61
C THR A 263 5.07 2.30 12.40
N ASP A 264 3.83 2.74 12.62
CA ASP A 264 2.63 1.93 12.36
C ASP A 264 1.43 2.85 12.08
N THR A 265 0.50 2.34 11.29
CA THR A 265 -0.77 3.01 11.00
C THR A 265 -1.95 2.04 11.00
N LYS A 266 -3.08 2.47 11.57
CA LYS A 266 -4.27 1.63 11.75
C LYS A 266 -5.56 2.35 11.41
N ALA A 267 -6.39 1.73 10.57
CA ALA A 267 -7.71 2.20 10.17
C ALA A 267 -8.76 1.27 10.77
N GLU A 268 -9.29 1.65 11.91
CA GLU A 268 -10.29 0.86 12.62
C GLU A 268 -11.67 1.49 12.42
N PHE A 269 -12.66 0.67 12.07
CA PHE A 269 -14.01 1.17 11.82
C PHE A 269 -15.05 0.49 12.70
N VAL A 270 -16.07 1.25 13.09
CA VAL A 270 -17.25 0.78 13.79
C VAL A 270 -18.49 1.24 13.04
N TYR A 271 -19.43 0.31 12.81
CA TYR A 271 -20.76 0.65 12.32
C TYR A 271 -21.66 1.05 13.50
N ASN A 272 -21.97 2.34 13.60
CA ASN A 272 -23.00 2.85 14.49
C ASN A 272 -24.37 2.62 13.85
N LYS A 273 -25.10 1.61 14.34
CA LYS A 273 -26.42 1.24 13.85
C LYS A 273 -27.49 2.31 14.13
N GLU A 274 -27.42 3.00 15.27
CA GLU A 274 -28.41 4.02 15.66
C GLU A 274 -28.41 5.19 14.68
N ASN A 275 -27.21 5.63 14.28
CA ASN A 275 -27.04 6.71 13.32
C ASN A 275 -26.89 6.22 11.87
N SER A 276 -26.83 4.91 11.62
CA SER A 276 -26.45 4.31 10.34
C SER A 276 -25.18 4.95 9.76
N GLU A 277 -24.13 5.00 10.57
CA GLU A 277 -22.84 5.62 10.22
C GLU A 277 -21.70 4.62 10.36
N VAL A 278 -20.74 4.70 9.45
CA VAL A 278 -19.42 4.08 9.62
C VAL A 278 -18.49 5.17 10.15
N VAL A 279 -17.98 4.95 11.37
CA VAL A 279 -16.96 5.80 11.98
C VAL A 279 -15.63 5.09 11.85
N THR A 280 -14.70 5.69 11.11
CA THR A 280 -13.34 5.16 10.94
C THR A 280 -12.36 6.04 11.68
N THR A 281 -11.54 5.46 12.54
CA THR A 281 -10.41 6.12 13.22
C THR A 281 -9.12 5.73 12.52
N PHE A 282 -8.39 6.73 12.05
CA PHE A 282 -7.06 6.58 11.47
C PHE A 282 -6.04 6.98 12.52
N THR A 283 -5.21 6.04 12.97
CA THR A 283 -4.21 6.23 14.02
C THR A 283 -2.80 6.11 13.46
N TYR A 284 -1.91 6.98 13.90
CA TYR A 284 -0.48 6.98 13.63
C TYR A 284 0.28 6.67 14.92
N ARG A 285 1.15 5.67 14.87
CA ARG A 285 2.15 5.42 15.90
C ARG A 285 3.48 5.98 15.44
N THR A 286 4.13 6.78 16.28
CA THR A 286 5.44 7.35 15.96
C THR A 286 6.51 6.97 16.97
N GLU A 287 7.75 6.99 16.52
CA GLU A 287 8.95 6.90 17.32
C GLU A 287 9.72 8.23 17.23
N ALA A 288 9.95 8.88 18.36
CA ALA A 288 10.79 10.07 18.38
C ALA A 288 12.27 9.70 18.27
N LYS A 289 12.90 10.20 17.21
CA LYS A 289 14.35 10.19 17.02
C LYS A 289 15.03 11.35 17.74
N GLU A 290 14.31 12.47 17.92
CA GLU A 290 14.66 13.60 18.77
C GLU A 290 13.43 14.13 19.49
N GLY A 291 13.66 14.80 20.61
CA GLY A 291 12.58 15.43 21.38
C GLY A 291 11.56 14.43 21.91
N SER A 292 10.36 14.92 22.15
CA SER A 292 9.27 14.19 22.82
C SER A 292 8.00 14.09 22.00
N GLU A 293 7.99 14.58 20.76
CA GLU A 293 6.77 14.58 19.94
C GLU A 293 6.27 13.17 19.64
N ARG A 294 4.95 13.00 19.62
CA ARG A 294 4.25 11.69 19.43
C ARG A 294 3.11 11.77 18.41
N GLY A 295 3.24 12.66 17.43
CA GLY A 295 2.29 12.82 16.32
C GLY A 295 3.01 13.08 15.00
N THR A 296 2.24 13.39 13.96
CA THR A 296 2.76 13.80 12.66
C THR A 296 1.87 14.87 12.03
N LEU A 297 2.32 15.45 10.93
CA LEU A 297 1.42 16.10 9.98
C LEU A 297 0.95 15.05 8.98
N PHE A 298 -0.34 15.08 8.65
CA PHE A 298 -0.93 14.19 7.64
C PHE A 298 -1.83 14.99 6.70
N ALA A 299 -1.82 14.63 5.43
CA ALA A 299 -2.64 15.22 4.38
C ALA A 299 -3.87 14.32 4.13
N LEU A 300 -5.05 14.88 4.36
CA LEU A 300 -6.33 14.19 4.17
C LEU A 300 -6.79 14.35 2.73
N TYR A 301 -7.29 13.28 2.12
CA TYR A 301 -7.97 13.35 0.84
C TYR A 301 -9.34 14.06 0.95
N PRO A 302 -9.92 14.52 -0.18
CA PRO A 302 -11.26 15.09 -0.20
C PRO A 302 -12.37 14.26 0.44
N HIS A 303 -12.32 12.94 0.31
CA HIS A 303 -13.29 12.06 0.97
C HIS A 303 -13.05 11.91 2.48
N GLN A 304 -11.91 12.35 3.01
CA GLN A 304 -11.60 12.33 4.44
C GLN A 304 -11.89 13.70 5.07
N TRP A 305 -11.35 14.79 4.52
CA TRP A 305 -11.53 16.11 5.14
C TRP A 305 -12.96 16.65 5.05
N ARG A 306 -13.79 16.16 4.12
CA ARG A 306 -15.24 16.47 4.10
C ARG A 306 -16.05 15.76 5.18
N HIS A 307 -15.46 14.76 5.82
CA HIS A 307 -16.14 13.84 6.73
C HIS A 307 -15.49 13.77 8.12
N THR A 308 -14.58 14.71 8.42
CA THR A 308 -13.94 14.83 9.73
C THR A 308 -14.40 16.12 10.42
N ASP A 309 -14.55 16.06 11.73
CA ASP A 309 -14.81 17.23 12.58
C ASP A 309 -13.50 17.89 13.07
N MET A 310 -12.34 17.32 12.70
CA MET A 310 -11.02 17.84 13.06
C MET A 310 -10.79 19.23 12.48
N SER A 311 -10.25 20.15 13.30
CA SER A 311 -9.69 21.41 12.81
C SER A 311 -8.42 21.16 12.00
N LEU A 312 -8.40 21.66 10.77
CA LEU A 312 -7.28 21.50 9.84
C LEU A 312 -6.40 22.75 9.82
N LEU A 313 -5.13 22.55 9.50
CA LEU A 313 -4.16 23.62 9.29
C LEU A 313 -4.44 24.34 7.97
N ASN A 314 -3.96 25.58 7.85
CA ASN A 314 -4.03 26.36 6.61
C ASN A 314 -2.94 25.94 5.60
N TYR A 315 -2.79 24.64 5.40
CA TYR A 315 -1.87 24.04 4.42
C TYR A 315 -2.63 23.07 3.53
N SER A 316 -2.32 23.09 2.24
CA SER A 316 -2.90 22.16 1.29
C SER A 316 -1.93 21.75 0.19
N TYR A 317 -2.24 20.63 -0.47
CA TYR A 317 -1.51 20.10 -1.60
C TYR A 317 -2.48 19.79 -2.74
N GLN A 318 -2.13 20.18 -3.95
CA GLN A 318 -2.86 19.79 -5.15
C GLN A 318 -2.43 18.41 -5.62
N THR A 319 -3.40 17.52 -5.84
CA THR A 319 -3.16 16.17 -6.33
C THR A 319 -4.15 15.82 -7.42
N VAL A 320 -3.89 14.73 -8.15
CA VAL A 320 -4.83 14.22 -9.17
C VAL A 320 -6.19 13.82 -8.55
N LYS A 321 -6.21 13.58 -7.24
CA LYS A 321 -7.42 13.27 -6.45
C LYS A 321 -8.09 14.52 -5.85
N GLY A 322 -7.65 15.71 -6.22
CA GLY A 322 -8.10 17.00 -5.68
C GLY A 322 -7.23 17.53 -4.55
N GLU A 323 -7.66 18.65 -3.96
CA GLU A 323 -6.96 19.30 -2.84
C GLU A 323 -6.93 18.39 -1.60
N MET A 324 -5.72 18.08 -1.14
CA MET A 324 -5.49 17.46 0.16
C MET A 324 -5.24 18.54 1.21
N LYS A 325 -5.89 18.43 2.37
CA LYS A 325 -5.76 19.40 3.48
C LYS A 325 -4.97 18.79 4.63
N VAL A 326 -4.17 19.59 5.34
CA VAL A 326 -3.27 19.07 6.37
C VAL A 326 -3.91 19.12 7.76
N GLY A 327 -3.90 18.00 8.47
CA GLY A 327 -4.15 17.90 9.91
C GLY A 327 -2.87 17.63 10.68
N GLU A 328 -2.93 17.76 12.00
CA GLU A 328 -1.84 17.44 12.91
C GLU A 328 -2.30 16.57 14.09
N GLY A 329 -1.41 15.72 14.59
CA GLY A 329 -1.65 14.87 15.76
C GLY A 329 -1.30 13.40 15.51
N SER A 330 -1.84 12.53 16.35
CA SER A 330 -1.64 11.07 16.27
C SER A 330 -2.84 10.32 15.70
N SER A 331 -3.97 10.98 15.47
CA SER A 331 -5.16 10.34 14.90
C SER A 331 -6.16 11.33 14.33
N PHE A 332 -7.00 10.90 13.40
CA PHE A 332 -8.22 11.61 13.01
C PHE A 332 -9.37 10.63 12.75
N GLN A 333 -10.60 11.12 12.73
CA GLN A 333 -11.79 10.30 12.46
C GLN A 333 -12.52 10.78 11.21
N THR A 334 -13.17 9.85 10.51
CA THR A 334 -14.18 10.17 9.50
C THR A 334 -15.52 9.55 9.86
N ARG A 335 -16.63 10.24 9.59
CA ARG A 335 -18.00 9.73 9.72
C ARG A 335 -18.69 9.73 8.37
N MET A 336 -19.13 8.56 7.92
CA MET A 336 -19.83 8.40 6.64
C MET A 336 -21.15 7.69 6.84
N LYS A 337 -22.20 8.16 6.16
CA LYS A 337 -23.53 7.55 6.21
C LYS A 337 -23.54 6.24 5.42
N TYR A 338 -23.97 5.16 6.05
CA TYR A 338 -24.38 3.94 5.35
C TYR A 338 -25.85 4.04 4.95
N THR A 339 -26.13 3.91 3.66
CA THR A 339 -27.48 4.09 3.08
C THR A 339 -28.27 2.79 2.94
N GLY A 340 -27.75 1.67 3.41
CA GLY A 340 -28.37 0.37 3.22
C GLY A 340 -28.11 -0.23 1.84
N VAL A 341 -28.42 -1.52 1.70
CA VAL A 341 -28.46 -2.25 0.44
C VAL A 341 -29.75 -3.07 0.39
N LEU A 342 -30.24 -3.34 -0.82
CA LEU A 342 -31.37 -4.23 -1.03
C LEU A 342 -30.88 -5.52 -1.69
N PRO A 343 -31.37 -6.70 -1.26
CA PRO A 343 -31.02 -7.96 -1.92
C PRO A 343 -31.58 -8.01 -3.35
N THR A 344 -32.75 -7.42 -3.56
CA THR A 344 -33.38 -7.17 -4.86
C THR A 344 -34.18 -5.88 -4.78
N LEU A 345 -34.44 -5.23 -5.91
CA LEU A 345 -35.49 -4.22 -5.96
C LEU A 345 -36.84 -4.88 -5.63
N PRO A 346 -37.74 -4.21 -4.88
CA PRO A 346 -39.07 -4.75 -4.60
C PRO A 346 -39.95 -4.72 -5.87
N ASP A 347 -40.98 -5.57 -5.89
CA ASP A 347 -42.00 -5.63 -6.96
C ASP A 347 -42.96 -4.43 -6.87
N MET A 348 -42.44 -3.23 -7.13
CA MET A 348 -43.17 -1.95 -7.04
C MET A 348 -43.09 -1.12 -8.33
N GLY A 349 -42.59 -1.69 -9.42
CA GLY A 349 -42.49 -1.00 -10.71
C GLY A 349 -43.82 -0.97 -11.46
N THR A 350 -43.94 -0.04 -12.42
CA THR A 350 -45.12 0.12 -13.30
C THR A 350 -45.03 -0.71 -14.59
N TYR A 351 -44.34 -1.85 -14.54
CA TYR A 351 -44.18 -2.75 -15.70
C TYR A 351 -45.43 -3.59 -15.97
N ASP A 352 -45.59 -4.00 -17.23
CA ASP A 352 -46.51 -5.06 -17.61
C ASP A 352 -46.00 -6.40 -17.06
N ARG A 353 -46.73 -6.97 -16.10
CA ARG A 353 -46.38 -8.24 -15.44
C ARG A 353 -46.36 -9.42 -16.39
N VAL A 354 -47.24 -9.45 -17.39
CA VAL A 354 -47.28 -10.53 -18.37
C VAL A 354 -46.03 -10.48 -19.23
N ARG A 355 -45.65 -9.28 -19.67
CA ARG A 355 -44.42 -9.06 -20.44
C ARG A 355 -43.17 -9.37 -19.62
N LEU A 356 -43.11 -8.95 -18.35
CA LEU A 356 -41.98 -9.26 -17.47
C LEU A 356 -41.83 -10.77 -17.24
N ASN A 357 -42.94 -11.48 -17.01
CA ASN A 357 -42.91 -12.93 -16.88
C ASN A 357 -42.38 -13.62 -18.14
N LYS A 358 -42.78 -13.14 -19.32
CA LYS A 358 -42.24 -13.64 -20.59
C LYS A 358 -40.71 -13.51 -20.67
N TYR A 359 -40.14 -12.39 -20.21
CA TYR A 359 -38.68 -12.23 -20.16
C TYR A 359 -37.99 -13.20 -19.20
N ILE A 360 -38.63 -13.52 -18.08
CA ILE A 360 -38.12 -14.52 -17.13
C ILE A 360 -38.12 -15.91 -17.79
N GLU A 361 -39.21 -16.27 -18.46
CA GLU A 361 -39.32 -17.54 -19.18
C GLU A 361 -38.32 -17.63 -20.34
N GLU A 362 -38.11 -16.53 -21.08
CA GLU A 362 -37.10 -16.44 -22.14
C GLU A 362 -35.67 -16.65 -21.58
N GLU A 363 -35.34 -16.09 -20.42
CA GLU A 363 -34.02 -16.30 -19.78
C GLU A 363 -33.88 -17.75 -19.25
N ALA A 364 -34.93 -18.27 -18.60
CA ALA A 364 -34.94 -19.65 -18.09
C ALA A 364 -34.83 -20.68 -19.22
N GLY A 365 -35.34 -20.36 -20.42
CA GLY A 365 -35.23 -21.18 -21.61
C GLY A 365 -33.86 -21.12 -22.31
N LYS A 366 -32.95 -20.22 -21.92
CA LYS A 366 -31.61 -20.15 -22.54
C LYS A 366 -30.76 -21.34 -22.14
N ILE A 367 -30.26 -22.07 -23.13
CA ILE A 367 -29.21 -23.05 -22.93
C ILE A 367 -27.90 -22.30 -22.67
N LEU A 368 -27.38 -22.41 -21.45
CA LEU A 368 -26.07 -21.88 -21.05
C LEU A 368 -24.97 -22.58 -21.86
N THR A 369 -24.57 -21.98 -22.98
CA THR A 369 -23.34 -22.34 -23.67
C THR A 369 -22.21 -21.51 -23.08
N LEU A 370 -21.48 -22.07 -22.11
CA LEU A 370 -20.27 -21.46 -21.56
C LEU A 370 -19.19 -21.42 -22.64
N LYS A 371 -19.09 -20.29 -23.35
CA LYS A 371 -18.03 -20.06 -24.35
C LYS A 371 -16.66 -19.79 -23.72
N LEU A 372 -16.63 -19.42 -22.45
CA LEU A 372 -15.41 -19.18 -21.67
C LEU A 372 -15.61 -19.71 -20.24
N ILE A 373 -14.77 -20.65 -19.83
CA ILE A 373 -14.77 -21.19 -18.46
C ILE A 373 -13.59 -20.55 -17.73
N HIS A 374 -13.83 -19.37 -17.18
CA HIS A 374 -12.91 -18.63 -16.32
C HIS A 374 -13.71 -18.02 -15.18
N THR A 375 -13.12 -17.85 -13.99
CA THR A 375 -13.82 -17.37 -12.78
C THR A 375 -14.63 -16.08 -12.98
N MET A 376 -14.18 -15.19 -13.88
CA MET A 376 -14.88 -13.96 -14.26
C MET A 376 -16.15 -14.19 -15.09
N TRP A 377 -16.19 -15.26 -15.90
CA TRP A 377 -17.19 -15.48 -16.95
C TRP A 377 -18.11 -16.67 -16.70
N VAL A 378 -17.80 -17.51 -15.70
CA VAL A 378 -18.68 -18.60 -15.30
C VAL A 378 -19.96 -18.00 -14.72
N LYS A 379 -21.05 -18.12 -15.49
CA LYS A 379 -22.41 -17.98 -14.98
C LYS A 379 -22.82 -19.30 -14.35
N ASN A 380 -23.12 -19.29 -13.05
CA ASN A 380 -23.75 -20.41 -12.35
C ASN A 380 -25.23 -20.49 -12.68
#